data_AF-A0A4R7FWB6-F1
#
_entry.id   AF-A0A4R7FWB6-F1
#
_cell.length_a   1.000
_cell.length_b   1.000
_cell.length_c   1.000
_cell.angle_alpha   90.00
_cell.angle_beta   90.00
_cell.angle_gamma   90.00
#
_symmetry.space_group_name_H-M   'P 1'
#
loop_
_entity.id
_entity.type
_entity.pdbx_description
1 polymer ?
#
loop_
_entity_poly.entity_id
_entity_poly.type
_entity_poly.pdbx_seq_one_letter_code
_entity_poly.pdbx_strand_id
1 'polypeptide(L)'
;MTSATPDTKSPFLNFVAAEFRRRGSQHRRDLSNKTYVHQLLSEKTLGGERIGLPQQHAVLTSTAQITAELLGARIALKFANGWSAKGVMLLERLGDDRYYDHMASREWTLEGIRGKQDAVAAKFPGKKAEWIVEELLRGMQPGAVPFDYKFYMFQGQIGMVAQIDRNFSPPRMVKLDGDLKPFVPGRDYKFRPSDIQPGVPVVPRSAVMLSRWAIELAKMTDAPFVRVDLYDTEDGPYFGEFTFSSGAEFKKTVTYSDEVLDYFDALFADAEKTLRGEAVEPPQNWSTLLQSTNAEVLASHPRISPARYQRIADFLYTRGSLGGFRLARAQEKLLEEGGDAAVNEYLAQAHKSAGRRALARRPQIPSALRKVTRSVKRRLRK
;
A
#
# COMPACT_ATOMS: atom_id res chain seq x y z
N MET A 1 -0.46 26.00 -14.89
CA MET A 1 0.78 25.20 -14.96
C MET A 1 1.80 25.87 -14.05
N THR A 2 1.95 25.41 -12.81
CA THR A 2 2.98 25.91 -11.89
C THR A 2 4.20 24.99 -12.02
N SER A 3 5.28 25.52 -12.57
CA SER A 3 6.57 24.85 -12.61
C SER A 3 7.08 24.73 -11.17
N ALA A 4 6.84 23.59 -10.53
CA ALA A 4 7.58 23.22 -9.33
C ALA A 4 9.06 23.12 -9.74
N THR A 5 9.84 24.10 -9.30
CA THR A 5 11.31 24.06 -9.32
C THR A 5 11.75 22.73 -8.71
N PRO A 6 12.67 21.99 -9.35
CA PRO A 6 13.20 20.76 -8.75
C PRO A 6 13.72 21.07 -7.35
N ASP A 7 13.43 20.22 -6.36
CA ASP A 7 14.11 20.28 -5.06
C ASP A 7 15.55 19.86 -5.30
N THR A 8 16.42 20.84 -5.58
CA THR A 8 17.76 20.66 -6.18
C THR A 8 18.76 19.90 -5.29
N LYS A 9 18.35 19.37 -4.13
CA LYS A 9 19.23 18.65 -3.20
C LYS A 9 19.05 17.13 -3.20
N SER A 10 17.85 16.61 -3.46
CA SER A 10 17.58 15.16 -3.32
C SER A 10 17.64 14.43 -4.66
N PRO A 11 18.63 13.55 -4.92
CA PRO A 11 18.65 12.69 -6.10
C PRO A 11 17.38 11.83 -6.24
N PHE A 12 16.82 11.31 -5.14
CA PHE A 12 15.55 10.58 -5.15
C PHE A 12 14.39 11.43 -5.70
N LEU A 13 14.19 12.64 -5.15
CA LEU A 13 13.11 13.51 -5.61
C LEU A 13 13.32 13.98 -7.06
N ASN A 14 14.57 14.21 -7.45
CA ASN A 14 14.93 14.56 -8.84
C ASN A 14 14.59 13.42 -9.80
N PHE A 15 14.90 12.17 -9.43
CA PHE A 15 14.52 10.98 -10.20
C PHE A 15 13.00 10.87 -10.35
N VAL A 16 12.25 10.96 -9.24
CA VAL A 16 10.78 10.88 -9.27
C VAL A 16 10.19 11.98 -10.16
N ALA A 17 10.71 13.20 -10.10
CA ALA A 17 10.28 14.30 -10.94
C ALA A 17 10.61 14.08 -12.43
N ALA A 18 11.78 13.52 -12.74
CA ALA A 18 12.17 13.17 -14.10
C ALA A 18 11.28 12.05 -14.67
N GLU A 19 11.05 10.99 -13.90
CA GLU A 19 10.16 9.88 -14.26
C GLU A 19 8.72 10.35 -14.49
N PHE A 20 8.21 11.27 -13.66
CA PHE A 20 6.88 11.82 -13.84
C PHE A 20 6.74 12.58 -15.18
N ARG A 21 7.80 13.28 -15.61
CA ARG A 21 7.80 14.08 -16.84
C ARG A 21 8.07 13.25 -18.10
N ARG A 22 8.99 12.29 -18.02
CA ARG A 22 9.54 11.57 -19.20
C ARG A 22 9.17 10.09 -19.29
N ARG A 23 8.65 9.50 -18.20
CA ARG A 23 8.26 8.08 -18.10
C ARG A 23 9.41 7.07 -18.28
N GLY A 24 10.65 7.52 -18.19
CA GLY A 24 11.82 6.63 -18.11
C GLY A 24 12.15 5.87 -19.39
N SER A 25 12.79 4.70 -19.22
CA SER A 25 13.20 3.79 -20.30
C SER A 25 11.99 3.10 -20.96
N GLN A 26 12.21 2.33 -22.03
CA GLN A 26 11.16 1.46 -22.59
C GLN A 26 10.73 0.39 -21.58
N HIS A 27 11.71 -0.25 -20.91
CA HIS A 27 11.45 -1.26 -19.89
C HIS A 27 10.53 -0.76 -18.76
N ARG A 28 10.77 0.46 -18.25
CA ARG A 28 9.88 1.07 -17.24
C ARG A 28 8.47 1.36 -17.75
N ARG A 29 8.34 1.74 -19.02
CA ARG A 29 7.04 1.96 -19.66
C ARG A 29 6.27 0.66 -19.80
N ASP A 30 6.94 -0.42 -20.16
CA ASP A 30 6.35 -1.75 -20.28
C ASP A 30 5.91 -2.26 -18.90
N LEU A 31 6.77 -2.18 -17.88
CA LEU A 31 6.42 -2.55 -16.50
C LEU A 31 5.31 -1.69 -15.88
N SER A 32 5.12 -0.45 -16.35
CA SER A 32 4.01 0.42 -15.92
C SER A 32 2.69 0.13 -16.66
N ASN A 33 2.73 -0.68 -17.73
CA ASN A 33 1.55 -1.08 -18.48
C ASN A 33 0.86 -2.24 -17.77
N LYS A 34 -0.38 -2.02 -17.31
CA LYS A 34 -1.15 -2.96 -16.49
C LYS A 34 -1.38 -4.30 -17.18
N THR A 35 -1.73 -4.28 -18.46
CA THR A 35 -2.01 -5.51 -19.22
C THR A 35 -0.73 -6.29 -19.46
N TYR A 36 0.36 -5.60 -19.84
CA TYR A 36 1.65 -6.24 -20.05
C TYR A 36 2.20 -6.87 -18.77
N VAL A 37 2.22 -6.13 -17.66
CA VAL A 37 2.77 -6.64 -16.40
C VAL A 37 1.92 -7.77 -15.82
N HIS A 38 0.59 -7.73 -15.99
CA HIS A 38 -0.29 -8.83 -15.57
C HIS A 38 0.05 -10.12 -16.33
N GLN A 39 0.25 -10.04 -17.65
CA GLN A 39 0.69 -11.17 -18.46
C GLN A 39 2.12 -11.64 -18.11
N LEU A 40 3.04 -10.72 -17.85
CA LEU A 40 4.42 -11.04 -17.46
C LEU A 40 4.50 -11.81 -16.14
N LEU A 41 3.58 -11.51 -15.21
CA LEU A 41 3.61 -12.05 -13.85
C LEU A 41 2.67 -13.24 -13.63
N SER A 42 1.76 -13.55 -14.57
CA SER A 42 0.70 -14.55 -14.40
C SER A 42 1.19 -15.96 -14.07
N GLU A 43 2.35 -16.33 -14.62
CA GLU A 43 3.00 -17.63 -14.41
C GLU A 43 4.21 -17.56 -13.46
N LYS A 44 4.52 -16.37 -12.94
CA LYS A 44 5.72 -16.15 -12.13
C LYS A 44 5.46 -16.57 -10.68
N THR A 45 6.46 -17.23 -10.11
CA THR A 45 6.52 -17.62 -8.69
C THR A 45 7.60 -16.78 -8.01
N LEU A 46 7.30 -16.22 -6.84
CA LEU A 46 8.24 -15.46 -6.00
C LEU A 46 8.21 -16.02 -4.57
N GLY A 47 9.38 -16.40 -4.05
CA GLY A 47 9.46 -17.06 -2.74
C GLY A 47 8.64 -18.35 -2.64
N GLY A 48 8.57 -19.13 -3.72
CA GLY A 48 7.83 -20.41 -3.76
C GLY A 48 6.31 -20.29 -3.95
N GLU A 49 5.74 -19.08 -3.91
CA GLU A 49 4.32 -18.84 -4.13
C GLU A 49 4.07 -18.16 -5.49
N ARG A 50 3.02 -18.58 -6.20
CA ARG A 50 2.57 -17.89 -7.42
C ARG A 50 2.15 -16.47 -7.04
N ILE A 51 2.54 -15.49 -7.86
CA ILE A 51 2.11 -14.11 -7.64
C ILE A 51 0.59 -14.02 -7.78
N GLY A 52 -0.06 -13.52 -6.74
CA GLY A 52 -1.49 -13.21 -6.76
C GLY A 52 -1.73 -12.01 -7.68
N LEU A 53 -2.65 -12.16 -8.63
CA LEU A 53 -3.09 -11.10 -9.52
C LEU A 53 -4.63 -11.08 -9.51
N PRO A 54 -5.26 -9.90 -9.52
CA PRO A 54 -6.71 -9.82 -9.68
C PRO A 54 -7.14 -10.56 -10.94
N GLN A 55 -8.20 -11.35 -10.86
CA GLN A 55 -8.73 -12.02 -12.05
C GLN A 55 -9.27 -10.97 -13.02
N GLN A 56 -8.73 -10.93 -14.24
CA GLN A 56 -9.23 -10.04 -15.29
C GLN A 56 -10.37 -10.73 -16.05
N HIS A 57 -11.57 -10.18 -15.95
CA HIS A 57 -12.77 -10.72 -16.60
C HIS A 57 -12.93 -10.22 -18.03
N ALA A 58 -12.58 -8.96 -18.30
CA ALA A 58 -12.66 -8.40 -19.64
C ALA A 58 -11.74 -7.19 -19.86
N VAL A 59 -11.41 -6.96 -21.13
CA VAL A 59 -10.84 -5.70 -21.63
C VAL A 59 -11.83 -5.10 -22.62
N LEU A 60 -12.20 -3.84 -22.41
CA LEU A 60 -13.19 -3.13 -23.20
C LEU A 60 -12.52 -1.99 -23.96
N THR A 61 -13.04 -1.68 -25.14
CA THR A 61 -12.56 -0.59 -26.01
C THR A 61 -13.54 0.58 -26.08
N SER A 62 -14.69 0.46 -25.43
CA SER A 62 -15.71 1.52 -25.34
C SER A 62 -16.51 1.39 -24.05
N THR A 63 -16.94 2.52 -23.48
CA THR A 63 -17.86 2.55 -22.32
C THR A 63 -19.22 1.96 -22.65
N ALA A 64 -19.63 1.93 -23.92
CA ALA A 64 -20.86 1.27 -24.36
C ALA A 64 -20.86 -0.24 -24.05
N GLN A 65 -19.68 -0.87 -23.95
CA GLN A 65 -19.53 -2.29 -23.60
C GLN A 65 -19.66 -2.57 -22.10
N ILE A 66 -19.72 -1.53 -21.25
CA ILE A 66 -19.90 -1.70 -19.81
C ILE A 66 -21.37 -2.04 -19.55
N THR A 67 -21.71 -3.31 -19.35
CA THR A 67 -23.08 -3.77 -19.05
C THR A 67 -23.22 -4.25 -17.62
N ALA A 68 -24.47 -4.42 -17.15
CA ALA A 68 -24.73 -4.90 -15.79
C ALA A 68 -24.22 -6.35 -15.59
N GLU A 69 -24.35 -7.18 -16.63
CA GLU A 69 -23.87 -8.57 -16.65
C GLU A 69 -22.35 -8.62 -16.51
N LEU A 70 -21.65 -7.72 -17.23
CA LEU A 70 -20.20 -7.65 -17.20
C LEU A 70 -19.66 -7.13 -15.86
N LEU A 71 -20.32 -6.14 -15.26
CA LEU A 71 -19.93 -5.61 -13.95
C LEU A 71 -20.24 -6.60 -12.82
N GLY A 72 -21.19 -7.51 -13.02
CA GLY A 72 -21.55 -8.53 -12.04
C GLY A 72 -21.93 -7.94 -10.68
N ALA A 73 -21.65 -8.70 -9.60
CA ALA A 73 -21.99 -8.32 -8.24
C ALA A 73 -20.97 -7.37 -7.59
N ARG A 74 -19.67 -7.58 -7.82
CA ARG A 74 -18.59 -6.82 -7.16
C ARG A 74 -17.32 -6.84 -8.00
N ILE A 75 -16.86 -5.66 -8.42
CA ILE A 75 -15.83 -5.56 -9.47
C ILE A 75 -15.00 -4.28 -9.33
N ALA A 76 -13.76 -4.32 -9.81
CA ALA A 76 -12.96 -3.13 -10.05
C ALA A 76 -12.98 -2.81 -11.55
N LEU A 77 -13.46 -1.61 -11.88
CA LEU A 77 -13.45 -1.06 -13.23
C LEU A 77 -12.36 -0.01 -13.34
N LYS A 78 -11.42 -0.18 -14.27
CA LYS A 78 -10.25 0.69 -14.41
C LYS A 78 -10.07 1.18 -15.83
N PHE A 79 -9.91 2.47 -16.04
CA PHE A 79 -9.34 2.98 -17.29
C PHE A 79 -7.85 2.60 -17.39
N ALA A 80 -7.48 1.76 -18.34
CA ALA A 80 -6.18 1.09 -18.41
C ALA A 80 -5.01 2.09 -18.52
N ASN A 81 -5.19 3.07 -19.41
CA ASN A 81 -4.15 4.01 -19.83
C ASN A 81 -4.16 5.35 -19.06
N GLY A 82 -4.86 5.40 -17.92
CA GLY A 82 -4.91 6.56 -17.04
C GLY A 82 -3.91 6.52 -15.87
N TRP A 83 -3.87 7.62 -15.10
CA TRP A 83 -3.07 7.73 -13.87
C TRP A 83 -3.84 8.36 -12.69
N SER A 84 -3.25 8.29 -11.50
CA SER A 84 -3.77 8.87 -10.24
C SER A 84 -5.14 8.31 -9.80
N ALA A 85 -5.43 7.03 -10.05
CA ALA A 85 -6.70 6.37 -9.71
C ALA A 85 -7.98 7.04 -10.26
N LYS A 86 -7.88 8.04 -11.16
CA LYS A 86 -9.02 8.84 -11.61
C LYS A 86 -10.10 8.05 -12.35
N GLY A 87 -9.70 6.96 -13.01
CA GLY A 87 -10.58 6.05 -13.74
C GLY A 87 -10.85 4.73 -13.04
N VAL A 88 -10.48 4.61 -11.76
CA VAL A 88 -10.72 3.41 -10.97
C VAL A 88 -12.03 3.60 -10.21
N MET A 89 -12.96 2.66 -10.39
CA MET A 89 -14.20 2.54 -9.62
C MET A 89 -14.24 1.16 -8.99
N LEU A 90 -14.62 1.09 -7.72
CA LEU A 90 -14.72 -0.17 -6.98
C LEU A 90 -16.20 -0.40 -6.69
N LEU A 91 -16.85 -1.16 -7.56
CA LEU A 91 -18.30 -1.21 -7.69
C LEU A 91 -18.86 -2.44 -6.99
N GLU A 92 -19.96 -2.25 -6.28
CA GLU A 92 -20.79 -3.30 -5.69
C GLU A 92 -22.25 -3.08 -6.07
N ARG A 93 -22.90 -4.11 -6.63
CA ARG A 93 -24.25 -4.03 -7.17
C ARG A 93 -25.27 -3.88 -6.03
N LEU A 94 -26.15 -2.88 -6.14
CA LEU A 94 -27.25 -2.63 -5.21
C LEU A 94 -28.63 -2.99 -5.78
N GLY A 95 -28.72 -3.09 -7.11
CA GLY A 95 -29.96 -3.38 -7.84
C GLY A 95 -29.67 -3.56 -9.32
N ASP A 96 -30.68 -3.46 -10.18
CA ASP A 96 -30.53 -3.82 -11.58
C ASP A 96 -29.56 -2.94 -12.37
N ASP A 97 -29.60 -1.65 -12.12
CA ASP A 97 -28.80 -0.62 -12.78
C ASP A 97 -28.02 0.26 -11.80
N ARG A 98 -27.97 -0.10 -10.51
CA ARG A 98 -27.37 0.70 -9.44
C ARG A 98 -26.19 -0.01 -8.78
N TYR A 99 -25.13 0.75 -8.55
CA TYR A 99 -23.88 0.28 -7.95
C TYR A 99 -23.37 1.28 -6.91
N TYR A 100 -22.86 0.79 -5.80
CA TYR A 100 -22.08 1.57 -4.85
C TYR A 100 -20.62 1.61 -5.29
N ASP A 101 -20.04 2.79 -5.45
CA ASP A 101 -18.61 2.97 -5.69
C ASP A 101 -17.88 3.24 -4.38
N HIS A 102 -17.15 2.25 -3.89
CA HIS A 102 -16.38 2.32 -2.65
C HIS A 102 -15.28 3.38 -2.68
N MET A 103 -14.78 3.77 -3.87
CA MET A 103 -13.75 4.82 -4.00
C MET A 103 -14.32 6.22 -3.79
N ALA A 104 -15.51 6.48 -4.31
CA ALA A 104 -16.17 7.78 -4.22
C ALA A 104 -17.18 7.86 -3.06
N SER A 105 -17.43 6.73 -2.38
CA SER A 105 -18.42 6.56 -1.32
C SER A 105 -19.81 7.06 -1.72
N ARG A 106 -20.26 6.71 -2.94
CA ARG A 106 -21.56 7.10 -3.48
C ARG A 106 -22.14 6.06 -4.43
N GLU A 107 -23.44 6.15 -4.65
CA GLU A 107 -24.13 5.36 -5.64
C GLU A 107 -23.99 5.95 -7.04
N TRP A 108 -24.04 5.06 -8.04
CA TRP A 108 -24.07 5.37 -9.45
C TRP A 108 -25.09 4.50 -10.17
N THR A 109 -25.75 5.06 -11.18
CA THR A 109 -26.43 4.26 -12.20
C THR A 109 -25.40 3.71 -13.20
N LEU A 110 -25.76 2.68 -13.96
CA LEU A 110 -24.94 2.15 -15.05
C LEU A 110 -24.58 3.23 -16.09
N GLU A 111 -25.55 4.05 -16.46
CA GLU A 111 -25.32 5.20 -17.35
C GLU A 111 -24.37 6.23 -16.72
N GLY A 112 -24.52 6.49 -15.42
CA GLY A 112 -23.60 7.36 -14.67
C GLY A 112 -22.17 6.83 -14.64
N ILE A 113 -21.97 5.51 -14.51
CA ILE A 113 -20.66 4.87 -14.60
C ILE A 113 -20.05 5.11 -15.98
N ARG A 114 -20.81 4.87 -17.06
CA ARG A 114 -20.34 5.08 -18.44
C ARG A 114 -19.93 6.54 -18.66
N GLY A 115 -20.81 7.49 -18.36
CA GLY A 115 -20.53 8.92 -18.53
C GLY A 115 -19.35 9.40 -17.67
N LYS A 116 -19.19 8.85 -16.46
CA LYS A 116 -18.01 9.11 -15.62
C LYS A 116 -16.73 8.62 -16.29
N GLN A 117 -16.73 7.42 -16.86
CA GLN A 117 -15.58 6.82 -17.53
C GLN A 117 -15.22 7.53 -18.84
N ASP A 118 -16.21 7.98 -19.61
CA ASP A 118 -16.00 8.83 -20.78
C ASP A 118 -15.33 10.15 -20.40
N ALA A 119 -15.85 10.82 -19.36
CA ALA A 119 -15.27 12.05 -18.84
C ALA A 119 -13.84 11.86 -18.26
N VAL A 120 -13.48 10.64 -17.86
CA VAL A 120 -12.11 10.30 -17.47
C VAL A 120 -11.24 10.11 -18.71
N ALA A 121 -11.67 9.33 -19.69
CA ALA A 121 -10.93 9.09 -20.93
C ALA A 121 -10.62 10.40 -21.66
N ALA A 122 -11.58 11.33 -21.71
CA ALA A 122 -11.41 12.66 -22.30
C ALA A 122 -10.30 13.50 -21.64
N LYS A 123 -9.93 13.22 -20.38
CA LYS A 123 -8.82 13.89 -19.68
C LYS A 123 -7.43 13.35 -20.06
N PHE A 124 -7.39 12.29 -20.86
CA PHE A 124 -6.18 11.64 -21.32
C PHE A 124 -6.14 11.59 -22.86
N PRO A 125 -6.14 12.75 -23.55
CA PRO A 125 -6.14 12.79 -25.01
C PRO A 125 -4.91 12.07 -25.58
N GLY A 126 -5.10 11.36 -26.69
CA GLY A 126 -4.05 10.55 -27.33
C GLY A 126 -3.72 9.24 -26.64
N LYS A 127 -4.42 8.87 -25.56
CA LYS A 127 -4.35 7.52 -24.98
C LYS A 127 -5.41 6.61 -25.61
N LYS A 128 -5.04 5.35 -25.84
CA LYS A 128 -5.97 4.32 -26.31
C LYS A 128 -7.10 4.18 -25.29
N ALA A 129 -8.34 4.28 -25.77
CA ALA A 129 -9.54 4.07 -24.97
C ALA A 129 -9.64 2.58 -24.63
N GLU A 130 -9.31 2.23 -23.39
CA GLU A 130 -9.29 0.84 -22.94
C GLU A 130 -9.65 0.78 -21.45
N TRP A 131 -10.54 -0.15 -21.10
CA TRP A 131 -10.97 -0.39 -19.73
C TRP A 131 -10.75 -1.85 -19.35
N ILE A 132 -10.35 -2.06 -18.11
CA ILE A 132 -10.14 -3.37 -17.52
C ILE A 132 -11.26 -3.58 -16.50
N VAL A 133 -11.94 -4.71 -16.62
CA VAL A 133 -12.89 -5.23 -15.64
C VAL A 133 -12.22 -6.40 -14.94
N GLU A 134 -11.93 -6.24 -13.66
CA GLU A 134 -11.21 -7.22 -12.87
C GLU A 134 -11.83 -7.39 -11.48
N GLU A 135 -11.50 -8.50 -10.83
CA GLU A 135 -11.90 -8.82 -9.47
C GLU A 135 -11.66 -7.67 -8.49
N LEU A 136 -12.67 -7.35 -7.68
CA LEU A 136 -12.47 -6.46 -6.52
C LEU A 136 -11.98 -7.29 -5.33
N LEU A 137 -10.69 -7.19 -5.05
CA LEU A 137 -10.04 -7.89 -3.94
C LEU A 137 -10.70 -7.60 -2.57
N ARG A 138 -10.56 -8.55 -1.64
CA ARG A 138 -10.95 -8.42 -0.22
C ARG A 138 -9.71 -8.45 0.66
N GLY A 139 -9.60 -7.50 1.58
CA GLY A 139 -8.46 -7.39 2.49
C GLY A 139 -8.65 -8.13 3.80
N MET A 140 -7.53 -8.40 4.48
CA MET A 140 -7.53 -8.90 5.87
C MET A 140 -7.77 -7.79 6.93
N GLN A 141 -7.76 -6.53 6.49
CA GLN A 141 -7.85 -5.33 7.31
C GLN A 141 -9.32 -4.88 7.44
N PRO A 142 -9.63 -4.03 8.43
CA PRO A 142 -10.97 -3.45 8.55
C PRO A 142 -11.37 -2.67 7.30
N GLY A 143 -12.57 -2.95 6.77
CA GLY A 143 -13.14 -2.24 5.62
C GLY A 143 -13.57 -3.18 4.49
N ALA A 144 -14.22 -2.62 3.48
CA ALA A 144 -14.66 -3.34 2.28
C ALA A 144 -13.59 -3.37 1.18
N VAL A 145 -12.65 -2.43 1.21
CA VAL A 145 -11.53 -2.31 0.27
C VAL A 145 -10.23 -2.65 1.01
N PRO A 146 -9.36 -3.52 0.46
CA PRO A 146 -8.08 -3.82 1.06
C PRO A 146 -7.21 -2.57 1.19
N PHE A 147 -6.32 -2.55 2.17
CA PHE A 147 -5.33 -1.49 2.26
C PHE A 147 -4.31 -1.64 1.13
N ASP A 148 -3.92 -0.53 0.50
CA ASP A 148 -2.75 -0.51 -0.39
C ASP A 148 -1.50 -0.49 0.49
N TYR A 149 -0.57 -1.43 0.28
CA TYR A 149 0.78 -1.37 0.83
C TYR A 149 1.76 -1.04 -0.30
N LYS A 150 2.19 0.22 -0.36
CA LYS A 150 3.06 0.72 -1.41
C LYS A 150 4.49 0.76 -0.92
N PHE A 151 5.28 -0.24 -1.29
CA PHE A 151 6.67 -0.39 -0.89
C PHE A 151 7.57 0.50 -1.75
N TYR A 152 8.37 1.36 -1.11
CA TYR A 152 9.35 2.24 -1.75
C TYR A 152 10.67 1.48 -1.78
N MET A 153 11.02 1.01 -2.98
CA MET A 153 12.11 0.07 -3.18
C MET A 153 13.31 0.75 -3.83
N PHE A 154 14.49 0.47 -3.28
CA PHE A 154 15.78 0.94 -3.77
C PHE A 154 16.66 -0.28 -4.07
N GLN A 155 16.50 -0.84 -5.28
CA GLN A 155 17.20 -2.05 -5.75
C GLN A 155 17.28 -3.20 -4.72
N GLY A 156 16.12 -3.59 -4.19
CA GLY A 156 16.00 -4.70 -3.24
C GLY A 156 16.04 -4.29 -1.77
N GLN A 157 16.26 -3.00 -1.44
CA GLN A 157 16.10 -2.47 -0.10
C GLN A 157 14.73 -1.79 0.06
N ILE A 158 14.06 -2.02 1.19
CA ILE A 158 12.79 -1.35 1.52
C ILE A 158 13.12 -0.08 2.30
N GLY A 159 12.96 1.08 1.67
CA GLY A 159 13.15 2.35 2.38
C GLY A 159 11.93 2.74 3.22
N MET A 160 10.73 2.48 2.71
CA MET A 160 9.49 2.87 3.38
C MET A 160 8.31 2.07 2.80
N VAL A 161 7.25 1.89 3.58
CA VAL A 161 5.95 1.42 3.11
C VAL A 161 4.89 2.48 3.35
N ALA A 162 4.19 2.90 2.30
CA ALA A 162 2.99 3.72 2.44
C ALA A 162 1.75 2.82 2.53
N GLN A 163 1.12 2.78 3.69
CA GLN A 163 -0.16 2.12 3.90
C GLN A 163 -1.28 3.12 3.59
N ILE A 164 -2.16 2.80 2.64
CA ILE A 164 -3.30 3.63 2.25
C ILE A 164 -4.60 2.88 2.50
N ASP A 165 -5.45 3.48 3.30
CA ASP A 165 -6.82 3.03 3.55
C ASP A 165 -7.79 3.88 2.73
N ARG A 166 -8.42 3.23 1.75
CA ARG A 166 -9.36 3.82 0.79
C ARG A 166 -10.82 3.70 1.20
N ASN A 167 -11.10 3.16 2.38
CA ASN A 167 -12.46 3.10 2.93
C ASN A 167 -12.96 4.46 3.44
N PHE A 168 -12.19 5.53 3.22
CA PHE A 168 -12.48 6.90 3.64
C PHE A 168 -12.16 7.88 2.51
N SER A 169 -12.91 8.99 2.46
CA SER A 169 -12.66 10.11 1.55
C SER A 169 -12.49 11.41 2.36
N PRO A 170 -11.34 12.13 2.26
CA PRO A 170 -10.11 11.73 1.58
C PRO A 170 -9.46 10.47 2.22
N PRO A 171 -8.62 9.71 1.48
CA PRO A 171 -8.04 8.47 1.97
C PRO A 171 -7.15 8.68 3.19
N ARG A 172 -7.08 7.66 4.04
CA ARG A 172 -6.20 7.66 5.21
C ARG A 172 -4.84 7.09 4.85
N MET A 173 -3.76 7.68 5.36
CA MET A 173 -2.39 7.23 5.08
C MET A 173 -1.54 7.12 6.34
N VAL A 174 -0.68 6.11 6.34
CA VAL A 174 0.45 5.94 7.25
C VAL A 174 1.71 5.67 6.45
N LYS A 175 2.85 6.16 6.93
CA LYS A 175 4.17 5.76 6.44
C LYS A 175 4.86 4.89 7.48
N LEU A 176 5.41 3.77 7.04
CA LEU A 176 6.19 2.83 7.83
C LEU A 176 7.63 2.80 7.30
N ASP A 177 8.62 2.57 8.14
CA ASP A 177 10.00 2.33 7.72
C ASP A 177 10.18 0.92 7.11
N GLY A 178 11.41 0.57 6.74
CA GLY A 178 11.77 -0.76 6.23
C GLY A 178 11.47 -1.91 7.19
N ASP A 179 11.42 -1.64 8.50
CA ASP A 179 11.06 -2.61 9.56
C ASP A 179 9.55 -2.61 9.86
N LEU A 180 8.74 -1.95 9.03
CA LEU A 180 7.29 -1.79 9.20
C LEU A 180 6.87 -1.04 10.48
N LYS A 181 7.79 -0.29 11.10
CA LYS A 181 7.48 0.58 12.24
C LYS A 181 6.98 1.94 11.73
N PRO A 182 5.97 2.54 12.38
CA PRO A 182 5.38 3.78 11.87
C PRO A 182 6.29 4.99 12.06
N PHE A 183 6.49 5.74 10.97
CA PHE A 183 7.00 7.10 11.04
C PHE A 183 6.03 8.01 11.84
N VAL A 184 6.57 9.14 12.28
CA VAL A 184 5.90 10.17 13.10
C VAL A 184 5.39 11.29 12.19
N PRO A 185 4.09 11.34 11.84
CA PRO A 185 3.53 12.49 11.12
C PRO A 185 3.78 13.80 11.85
N GLY A 186 4.14 14.84 11.09
CA GLY A 186 4.55 16.16 11.58
C GLY A 186 6.06 16.30 11.77
N ARG A 187 6.75 15.19 12.13
CA ARG A 187 8.21 15.11 12.28
C ARG A 187 8.85 14.55 11.01
N ASP A 188 8.53 13.31 10.67
CA ASP A 188 9.19 12.55 9.59
C ASP A 188 8.55 12.83 8.23
N TYR A 189 7.24 13.10 8.22
CA TYR A 189 6.50 13.44 7.01
C TYR A 189 5.29 14.31 7.31
N LYS A 190 4.86 15.10 6.32
CA LYS A 190 3.65 15.91 6.35
C LYS A 190 2.81 15.57 5.12
N PHE A 191 1.50 15.70 5.23
CA PHE A 191 0.58 15.56 4.10
C PHE A 191 -0.34 16.77 4.02
N ARG A 192 -0.83 17.06 2.83
CA ARG A 192 -1.85 18.09 2.61
C ARG A 192 -3.21 17.58 3.11
N PRO A 193 -3.84 18.21 4.12
CA PRO A 193 -5.04 17.67 4.76
C PRO A 193 -6.27 17.53 3.84
N SER A 194 -6.35 18.33 2.77
CA SER A 194 -7.43 18.22 1.76
C SER A 194 -7.37 16.91 0.96
N ASP A 195 -6.19 16.28 0.89
CA ASP A 195 -5.94 15.15 0.01
C ASP A 195 -5.81 13.84 0.80
N ILE A 196 -5.36 13.92 2.05
CA ILE A 196 -5.01 12.75 2.86
C ILE A 196 -5.39 13.00 4.32
N GLN A 197 -5.96 11.97 4.94
CA GLN A 197 -6.21 11.91 6.38
C GLN A 197 -5.14 11.09 7.12
N PRO A 198 -4.89 11.42 8.40
CA PRO A 198 -4.37 10.51 9.41
C PRO A 198 -4.92 9.05 9.38
N GLY A 199 -4.08 8.03 9.12
CA GLY A 199 -4.48 6.60 9.26
C GLY A 199 -3.95 5.85 10.52
N VAL A 200 -4.48 4.67 10.84
CA VAL A 200 -3.93 3.81 11.92
C VAL A 200 -2.93 2.82 11.32
N PRO A 201 -1.69 2.72 11.83
CA PRO A 201 -0.74 1.72 11.33
C PRO A 201 -1.25 0.31 11.60
N VAL A 202 -1.25 -0.51 10.55
CA VAL A 202 -1.61 -1.93 10.59
C VAL A 202 -0.55 -2.69 9.80
N VAL A 203 0.32 -3.41 10.52
CA VAL A 203 1.28 -4.33 9.91
C VAL A 203 0.50 -5.46 9.24
N PRO A 204 0.69 -5.72 7.94
CA PRO A 204 -0.09 -6.71 7.20
C PRO A 204 0.11 -8.13 7.73
N ARG A 205 -0.90 -8.98 7.58
CA ARG A 205 -0.86 -10.39 7.98
C ARG A 205 0.21 -11.14 7.19
N SER A 206 0.31 -10.87 5.89
CA SER A 206 1.30 -11.49 4.99
C SER A 206 2.58 -10.66 4.86
N ALA A 207 3.00 -9.95 5.92
CA ALA A 207 4.14 -9.02 5.90
C ALA A 207 5.43 -9.62 5.31
N VAL A 208 5.78 -10.85 5.70
CA VAL A 208 6.97 -11.55 5.18
C VAL A 208 6.90 -11.68 3.65
N MET A 209 5.81 -12.22 3.12
CA MET A 209 5.66 -12.45 1.69
C MET A 209 5.50 -11.16 0.89
N LEU A 210 4.76 -10.16 1.41
CA LEU A 210 4.65 -8.85 0.76
C LEU A 210 6.01 -8.17 0.64
N SER A 211 6.79 -8.14 1.73
CA SER A 211 8.14 -7.60 1.72
C SER A 211 9.05 -8.39 0.76
N ARG A 212 8.97 -9.72 0.77
CA ARG A 212 9.77 -10.56 -0.14
C ARG A 212 9.44 -10.31 -1.60
N TRP A 213 8.16 -10.25 -1.95
CA TRP A 213 7.71 -9.92 -3.31
C TRP A 213 8.16 -8.52 -3.71
N ALA A 214 8.02 -7.52 -2.84
CA ALA A 214 8.49 -6.16 -3.14
C ALA A 214 10.01 -6.14 -3.45
N ILE A 215 10.82 -6.88 -2.69
CA ILE A 215 12.26 -7.03 -2.92
C ILE A 215 12.55 -7.69 -4.27
N GLU A 216 11.90 -8.81 -4.59
CA GLU A 216 12.16 -9.55 -5.83
C GLU A 216 11.63 -8.81 -7.07
N LEU A 217 10.45 -8.19 -6.97
CA LEU A 217 9.85 -7.40 -8.04
C LEU A 217 10.70 -6.15 -8.35
N ALA A 218 11.24 -5.48 -7.34
CA ALA A 218 12.09 -4.31 -7.56
C ALA A 218 13.36 -4.63 -8.36
N LYS A 219 13.94 -5.82 -8.16
CA LYS A 219 15.12 -6.31 -8.90
C LYS A 219 14.84 -6.59 -10.38
N MET A 220 13.57 -6.68 -10.79
CA MET A 220 13.20 -6.80 -12.20
C MET A 220 13.32 -5.48 -12.97
N THR A 221 13.60 -4.37 -12.28
CA THR A 221 13.60 -3.02 -12.86
C THR A 221 15.01 -2.50 -13.11
N ASP A 222 15.15 -1.63 -14.10
CA ASP A 222 16.38 -0.89 -14.43
C ASP A 222 16.47 0.46 -13.69
N ALA A 223 15.72 0.59 -12.58
CA ALA A 223 15.49 1.85 -11.90
C ALA A 223 16.12 1.85 -10.51
N PRO A 224 16.84 2.90 -10.10
CA PRO A 224 17.34 3.00 -8.72
C PRO A 224 16.20 3.10 -7.72
N PHE A 225 15.03 3.58 -8.15
CA PHE A 225 13.81 3.61 -7.35
C PHE A 225 12.62 3.05 -8.12
N VAL A 226 11.83 2.22 -7.45
CA VAL A 226 10.48 1.84 -7.89
C VAL A 226 9.57 1.69 -6.69
N ARG A 227 8.33 2.13 -6.82
CA ARG A 227 7.27 1.80 -5.86
C ARG A 227 6.56 0.53 -6.33
N VAL A 228 6.48 -0.47 -5.46
CA VAL A 228 5.74 -1.72 -5.71
C VAL A 228 4.47 -1.69 -4.87
N ASP A 229 3.32 -1.65 -5.53
CA ASP A 229 2.02 -1.61 -4.88
C ASP A 229 1.52 -3.04 -4.69
N LEU A 230 1.26 -3.43 -3.45
CA LEU A 230 0.77 -4.75 -3.07
C LEU A 230 -0.47 -4.66 -2.18
N TYR A 231 -1.23 -5.74 -2.14
CA TYR A 231 -2.41 -5.93 -1.30
C TYR A 231 -2.24 -7.16 -0.42
N ASP A 232 -2.72 -7.08 0.82
CA ASP A 232 -2.77 -8.22 1.74
C ASP A 232 -4.21 -8.71 1.83
N THR A 233 -4.53 -9.75 1.05
CA THR A 233 -5.86 -10.31 0.88
C THR A 233 -6.09 -11.54 1.75
N GLU A 234 -7.32 -12.05 1.75
CA GLU A 234 -7.66 -13.30 2.43
C GLU A 234 -6.90 -14.51 1.89
N ASP A 235 -6.65 -14.53 0.57
CA ASP A 235 -5.92 -15.58 -0.14
C ASP A 235 -4.40 -15.34 -0.15
N GLY A 236 -3.93 -14.23 0.42
CA GLY A 236 -2.52 -13.89 0.55
C GLY A 236 -2.13 -12.59 -0.16
N PRO A 237 -0.86 -12.43 -0.53
CA PRO A 237 -0.42 -11.21 -1.18
C PRO A 237 -0.88 -11.13 -2.64
N TYR A 238 -1.25 -9.95 -3.09
CA TYR A 238 -1.61 -9.66 -4.48
C TYR A 238 -0.80 -8.47 -5.00
N PHE A 239 -0.31 -8.58 -6.24
CA PHE A 239 0.37 -7.50 -6.94
C PHE A 239 -0.63 -6.49 -7.52
N GLY A 240 -0.34 -5.21 -7.33
CA GLY A 240 -1.12 -4.10 -7.84
C GLY A 240 -0.48 -3.43 -9.05
N GLU A 241 0.65 -2.74 -8.86
CA GLU A 241 1.35 -2.03 -9.93
C GLU A 241 2.82 -1.75 -9.59
N PHE A 242 3.63 -1.58 -10.64
CA PHE A 242 4.87 -0.81 -10.55
C PHE A 242 4.59 0.67 -10.75
N THR A 243 5.22 1.52 -9.94
CA THR A 243 5.17 2.97 -10.11
C THR A 243 6.56 3.58 -9.96
N PHE A 244 7.14 4.05 -11.06
CA PHE A 244 8.41 4.77 -11.08
C PHE A 244 8.26 6.27 -10.79
N SER A 245 7.05 6.81 -11.00
CA SER A 245 6.74 8.22 -10.84
C SER A 245 5.64 8.44 -9.82
N SER A 246 5.98 8.50 -8.53
CA SER A 246 4.98 8.70 -7.50
C SER A 246 4.42 10.13 -7.53
N GLY A 247 3.12 10.25 -7.79
CA GLY A 247 2.45 11.56 -7.90
C GLY A 247 2.31 12.30 -6.58
N ALA A 248 2.41 11.62 -5.43
CA ALA A 248 2.28 12.23 -4.11
C ALA A 248 3.47 13.15 -3.80
N GLU A 249 4.68 12.69 -4.11
CA GLU A 249 5.95 13.41 -3.99
C GLU A 249 6.01 14.53 -5.03
N PHE A 250 5.75 14.22 -6.31
CA PHE A 250 5.83 15.21 -7.38
C PHE A 250 4.87 16.40 -7.18
N LYS A 251 3.66 16.16 -6.67
CA LYS A 251 2.66 17.21 -6.39
C LYS A 251 2.75 17.78 -4.98
N LYS A 252 3.75 17.36 -4.20
CA LYS A 252 3.93 17.73 -2.79
C LYS A 252 2.64 17.52 -1.97
N THR A 253 1.87 16.48 -2.31
CA THR A 253 0.76 16.01 -1.46
C THR A 253 1.31 15.41 -0.16
N VAL A 254 2.51 14.85 -0.24
CA VAL A 254 3.32 14.38 0.89
C VAL A 254 4.70 15.02 0.77
N THR A 255 5.26 15.46 1.89
CA THR A 255 6.65 15.92 2.00
C THR A 255 7.31 15.21 3.18
N TYR A 256 8.62 15.04 3.12
CA TYR A 256 9.43 14.36 4.13
C TYR A 256 10.34 15.36 4.85
N SER A 257 10.83 15.00 6.04
CA SER A 257 11.92 15.75 6.69
C SER A 257 13.23 15.55 5.94
N ASP A 258 14.20 16.44 6.19
CA ASP A 258 15.55 16.32 5.64
C ASP A 258 16.18 14.97 6.02
N GLU A 259 16.05 14.53 7.28
CA GLU A 259 16.56 13.22 7.75
C GLU A 259 16.01 12.03 6.94
N VAL A 260 14.71 12.05 6.61
CA VAL A 260 14.10 10.98 5.80
C VAL A 260 14.55 11.07 4.34
N LEU A 261 14.73 12.29 3.81
CA LEU A 261 15.25 12.49 2.45
C LEU A 261 16.71 12.05 2.34
N ASP A 262 17.56 12.41 3.29
CA ASP A 262 18.96 11.98 3.36
C ASP A 262 19.06 10.45 3.39
N TYR A 263 18.18 9.79 4.16
CA TYR A 263 18.08 8.34 4.17
C TYR A 263 17.67 7.75 2.81
N PHE A 264 16.64 8.32 2.17
CA PHE A 264 16.24 7.88 0.82
C PHE A 264 17.31 8.14 -0.23
N ASP A 265 18.03 9.24 -0.13
CA ASP A 265 19.10 9.61 -1.06
C ASP A 265 20.32 8.69 -0.89
N ALA A 266 20.64 8.26 0.34
CA ALA A 266 21.66 7.25 0.60
C ALA A 266 21.27 5.91 -0.05
N LEU A 267 20.05 5.43 0.19
CA LEU A 267 19.54 4.20 -0.45
C LEU A 267 19.52 4.32 -1.98
N PHE A 268 19.19 5.50 -2.50
CA PHE A 268 19.16 5.76 -3.93
C PHE A 268 20.56 5.69 -4.54
N ALA A 269 21.57 6.31 -3.93
CA ALA A 269 22.94 6.24 -4.39
C ALA A 269 23.47 4.80 -4.41
N ASP A 270 23.13 4.02 -3.38
CA ASP A 270 23.46 2.60 -3.28
C ASP A 270 22.74 1.75 -4.34
N ALA A 271 21.48 2.07 -4.64
CA ALA A 271 20.75 1.43 -5.73
C ALA A 271 21.39 1.72 -7.11
N GLU A 272 21.88 2.95 -7.33
CA GLU A 272 22.61 3.28 -8.56
C GLU A 272 23.94 2.53 -8.68
N LYS A 273 24.70 2.41 -7.58
CA LYS A 273 25.92 1.58 -7.54
C LYS A 273 25.61 0.12 -7.89
N THR A 274 24.57 -0.44 -7.27
CA THR A 274 24.11 -1.81 -7.52
C THR A 274 23.78 -2.02 -9.00
N LEU A 275 23.07 -1.08 -9.63
CA LEU A 275 22.74 -1.16 -11.07
C LEU A 275 23.97 -1.09 -11.98
N ARG A 276 25.07 -0.48 -11.54
CA ARG A 276 26.35 -0.49 -12.24
C ARG A 276 27.19 -1.74 -11.95
N GLY A 277 26.67 -2.67 -11.15
CA GLY A 277 27.39 -3.88 -10.73
C GLY A 277 28.42 -3.64 -9.64
N GLU A 278 28.39 -2.47 -8.98
CA GLU A 278 29.27 -2.18 -7.84
C GLU A 278 28.77 -2.87 -6.57
N ALA A 279 29.70 -3.30 -5.73
CA ALA A 279 29.37 -3.85 -4.42
C ALA A 279 28.87 -2.74 -3.48
N VAL A 280 27.81 -3.04 -2.74
CA VAL A 280 27.22 -2.15 -1.74
C VAL A 280 27.06 -2.93 -0.45
N GLU A 281 27.54 -2.38 0.66
CA GLU A 281 27.32 -2.92 1.99
C GLU A 281 25.86 -2.69 2.40
N PRO A 282 25.04 -3.75 2.56
CA PRO A 282 23.63 -3.57 2.89
C PRO A 282 23.46 -3.12 4.36
N PRO A 283 22.49 -2.24 4.65
CA PRO A 283 22.19 -1.87 6.03
C PRO A 283 21.64 -3.06 6.83
N GLN A 284 21.89 -3.09 8.14
CA GLN A 284 21.33 -4.09 9.04
C GLN A 284 19.86 -3.77 9.35
N ASN A 285 18.93 -4.27 8.54
CA ASN A 285 17.49 -4.03 8.66
C ASN A 285 16.65 -5.25 8.25
N TRP A 286 15.33 -5.12 8.38
CA TRP A 286 14.36 -6.14 8.00
C TRP A 286 14.51 -6.63 6.55
N SER A 287 14.70 -5.74 5.57
CA SER A 287 14.84 -6.17 4.17
C SER A 287 16.09 -7.01 3.95
N THR A 288 17.20 -6.65 4.59
CA THR A 288 18.44 -7.43 4.53
C THR A 288 18.27 -8.78 5.22
N LEU A 289 17.55 -8.85 6.36
CA LEU A 289 17.18 -10.12 6.99
C LEU A 289 16.42 -11.02 6.00
N LEU A 290 15.37 -10.51 5.37
CA LEU A 290 14.58 -11.29 4.40
C LEU A 290 15.37 -11.71 3.15
N GLN A 291 16.46 -11.00 2.82
CA GLN A 291 17.35 -11.39 1.73
C GLN A 291 18.33 -12.49 2.15
N SER A 292 18.78 -12.48 3.39
CA SER A 292 19.75 -13.46 3.91
C SER A 292 19.10 -14.74 4.43
N THR A 293 17.83 -14.71 4.85
CA THR A 293 17.09 -15.90 5.25
C THR A 293 16.72 -16.77 4.04
N ASN A 294 16.82 -18.09 4.20
CA ASN A 294 16.45 -19.07 3.17
C ASN A 294 14.98 -18.88 2.72
N ALA A 295 14.76 -18.88 1.40
CA ALA A 295 13.44 -18.66 0.81
C ALA A 295 12.39 -19.71 1.25
N GLU A 296 12.77 -20.98 1.41
CA GLU A 296 11.88 -22.05 1.88
C GLU A 296 11.43 -21.79 3.33
N VAL A 297 12.34 -21.33 4.19
CA VAL A 297 12.03 -20.95 5.58
C VAL A 297 11.04 -19.78 5.64
N LEU A 298 11.23 -18.79 4.76
CA LEU A 298 10.32 -17.64 4.66
C LEU A 298 8.94 -18.05 4.11
N ALA A 299 8.91 -18.93 3.11
CA ALA A 299 7.68 -19.45 2.52
C ALA A 299 6.86 -20.26 3.53
N SER A 300 7.54 -21.07 4.35
CA SER A 300 6.90 -21.85 5.42
C SER A 300 6.65 -21.05 6.70
N HIS A 301 6.98 -19.74 6.74
CA HIS A 301 6.78 -18.94 7.95
C HIS A 301 5.28 -18.88 8.29
N PRO A 302 4.86 -19.39 9.46
CA PRO A 302 3.46 -19.44 9.85
C PRO A 302 2.89 -18.02 9.98
N ARG A 303 1.58 -17.88 9.76
CA ARG A 303 0.88 -16.58 9.79
C ARG A 303 -0.22 -16.65 10.84
N ILE A 304 -0.47 -15.54 11.54
CA ILE A 304 -1.63 -15.43 12.44
C ILE A 304 -2.90 -15.84 11.67
N SER A 305 -3.72 -16.75 12.21
CA SER A 305 -4.90 -17.24 11.49
C SER A 305 -5.84 -16.08 11.06
N PRO A 306 -6.49 -16.16 9.88
CA PRO A 306 -7.27 -15.05 9.32
C PRO A 306 -8.28 -14.45 10.30
N ALA A 307 -9.15 -15.28 10.89
CA ALA A 307 -10.18 -14.83 11.84
C ALA A 307 -9.59 -14.20 13.11
N ARG A 308 -8.41 -14.65 13.55
CA ARG A 308 -7.72 -14.08 14.72
C ARG A 308 -7.07 -12.75 14.36
N TYR A 309 -6.39 -12.68 13.22
CA TYR A 309 -5.78 -11.46 12.73
C TYR A 309 -6.83 -10.36 12.56
N GLN A 310 -7.91 -10.62 11.82
CA GLN A 310 -8.95 -9.65 11.54
C GLN A 310 -9.56 -9.08 12.83
N ARG A 311 -9.95 -9.95 13.78
CA ARG A 311 -10.51 -9.53 15.08
C ARG A 311 -9.57 -8.61 15.86
N ILE A 312 -8.27 -8.90 15.86
CA ILE A 312 -7.29 -8.10 16.62
C ILE A 312 -6.93 -6.82 15.84
N ALA A 313 -6.82 -6.88 14.52
CA ALA A 313 -6.59 -5.74 13.64
C ALA A 313 -7.75 -4.73 13.73
N ASP A 314 -9.00 -5.18 13.73
CA ASP A 314 -10.19 -4.38 14.01
C ASP A 314 -10.11 -3.70 15.36
N PHE A 315 -9.65 -4.43 16.37
CA PHE A 315 -9.45 -3.89 17.70
C PHE A 315 -8.31 -2.85 17.74
N LEU A 316 -7.21 -3.04 17.00
CA LEU A 316 -6.16 -2.02 16.86
C LEU A 316 -6.73 -0.77 16.19
N TYR A 317 -7.44 -0.96 15.09
CA TYR A 317 -7.97 0.11 14.26
C TYR A 317 -9.01 0.97 15.01
N THR A 318 -9.87 0.33 15.81
CA THR A 318 -10.97 1.02 16.52
C THR A 318 -10.64 1.35 17.99
N ARG A 319 -9.89 0.49 18.68
CA ARG A 319 -9.63 0.58 20.12
C ARG A 319 -8.19 0.95 20.48
N GLY A 320 -7.27 1.01 19.53
CA GLY A 320 -5.91 1.55 19.70
C GLY A 320 -4.88 0.54 20.23
N SER A 321 -4.01 0.98 21.14
CA SER A 321 -2.75 0.29 21.47
C SER A 321 -2.86 -1.18 21.88
N LEU A 322 -3.91 -1.54 22.62
CA LEU A 322 -4.08 -2.92 23.08
C LEU A 322 -4.26 -3.90 21.90
N GLY A 323 -4.77 -3.45 20.75
CA GLY A 323 -4.80 -4.28 19.54
C GLY A 323 -3.40 -4.56 19.00
N GLY A 324 -2.51 -3.56 18.97
CA GLY A 324 -1.13 -3.74 18.54
C GLY A 324 -0.34 -4.67 19.45
N PHE A 325 -0.52 -4.57 20.78
CA PHE A 325 0.09 -5.51 21.73
C PHE A 325 -0.45 -6.94 21.59
N ARG A 326 -1.74 -7.09 21.28
CA ARG A 326 -2.34 -8.40 21.04
C ARG A 326 -1.88 -9.02 19.72
N LEU A 327 -1.68 -8.22 18.67
CA LEU A 327 -1.07 -8.69 17.42
C LEU A 327 0.37 -9.12 17.67
N ALA A 328 1.15 -8.32 18.41
CA ALA A 328 2.52 -8.70 18.76
C ALA A 328 2.58 -10.02 19.54
N ARG A 329 1.69 -10.22 20.51
CA ARG A 329 1.61 -11.50 21.25
C ARG A 329 1.13 -12.66 20.36
N ALA A 330 0.27 -12.40 19.39
CA ALA A 330 -0.15 -13.41 18.43
C ALA A 330 1.00 -13.79 17.49
N GLN A 331 1.81 -12.81 17.07
CA GLN A 331 3.04 -13.01 16.32
C GLN A 331 4.06 -13.80 17.14
N GLU A 332 4.36 -13.39 18.38
CA GLU A 332 5.28 -14.10 19.29
C GLU A 332 4.98 -15.60 19.42
N LYS A 333 3.70 -15.98 19.45
CA LYS A 333 3.27 -17.39 19.52
C LYS A 333 3.58 -18.22 18.28
N LEU A 334 3.84 -17.60 17.14
CA LEU A 334 4.20 -18.31 15.91
C LEU A 334 5.56 -19.01 16.02
N LEU A 335 6.39 -18.67 17.01
CA LEU A 335 7.59 -19.45 17.35
C LEU A 335 7.25 -20.88 17.76
N GLU A 336 6.13 -21.07 18.48
CA GLU A 336 5.63 -22.40 18.88
C GLU A 336 5.15 -23.20 17.66
N GLU A 337 4.89 -22.52 16.54
CA GLU A 337 4.42 -23.08 15.26
C GLU A 337 5.55 -23.18 14.21
N GLY A 338 6.82 -23.04 14.62
CA GLY A 338 7.98 -23.18 13.75
C GLY A 338 8.40 -21.91 13.00
N GLY A 339 7.92 -20.74 13.42
CA GLY A 339 8.34 -19.47 12.82
C GLY A 339 9.80 -19.12 13.09
N ASP A 340 10.47 -18.57 12.08
CA ASP A 340 11.83 -18.05 12.20
C ASP A 340 11.93 -16.97 13.28
N ALA A 341 12.90 -17.12 14.18
CA ALA A 341 13.01 -16.30 15.39
C ALA A 341 13.25 -14.82 15.11
N ALA A 342 14.19 -14.53 14.20
CA ALA A 342 14.50 -13.16 13.82
C ALA A 342 13.31 -12.53 13.11
N VAL A 343 12.74 -13.24 12.12
CA VAL A 343 11.56 -12.79 11.37
C VAL A 343 10.42 -12.41 12.32
N ASN A 344 10.17 -13.28 13.29
CA ASN A 344 9.11 -13.11 14.25
C ASN A 344 9.34 -11.95 15.22
N GLU A 345 10.58 -11.74 15.66
CA GLU A 345 10.95 -10.64 16.54
C GLU A 345 10.68 -9.28 15.89
N TYR A 346 11.16 -9.07 14.66
CA TYR A 346 10.93 -7.83 13.91
C TYR A 346 9.43 -7.54 13.75
N LEU A 347 8.62 -8.52 13.35
CA LEU A 347 7.17 -8.34 13.19
C LEU A 347 6.46 -8.06 14.52
N ALA A 348 6.87 -8.73 15.61
CA ALA A 348 6.33 -8.45 16.93
C ALA A 348 6.64 -7.01 17.37
N GLN A 349 7.85 -6.50 17.09
CA GLN A 349 8.22 -5.11 17.36
C GLN A 349 7.45 -4.11 16.48
N ALA A 350 7.23 -4.44 15.21
CA ALA A 350 6.40 -3.64 14.30
C ALA A 350 4.96 -3.51 14.84
N HIS A 351 4.34 -4.61 15.27
CA HIS A 351 3.00 -4.59 15.89
C HIS A 351 2.95 -3.78 17.20
N LYS A 352 3.95 -3.91 18.08
CA LYS A 352 4.07 -3.09 19.30
C LYS A 352 4.14 -1.60 18.95
N SER A 353 4.94 -1.25 17.94
CA SER A 353 5.13 0.13 17.50
C SER A 353 3.87 0.71 16.87
N ALA A 354 3.15 -0.08 16.05
CA ALA A 354 1.84 0.27 15.53
C ALA A 354 0.83 0.56 16.66
N GLY A 355 0.78 -0.30 17.68
CA GLY A 355 -0.06 -0.10 18.86
C GLY A 355 0.26 1.21 19.60
N ARG A 356 1.54 1.47 19.90
CA ARG A 356 1.98 2.72 20.56
C ARG A 356 1.54 3.95 19.76
N ARG A 357 1.67 3.91 18.43
CA ARG A 357 1.29 5.03 17.57
C ARG A 357 -0.23 5.24 17.52
N ALA A 358 -1.02 4.17 17.52
CA ALA A 358 -2.48 4.28 17.56
C ALA A 358 -2.98 4.98 18.85
N LEU A 359 -2.30 4.81 19.98
CA LEU A 359 -2.63 5.49 21.24
C LEU A 359 -2.38 7.00 21.19
N ALA A 360 -1.26 7.42 20.61
CA ALA A 360 -0.85 8.83 20.53
C ALA A 360 -1.84 9.72 19.76
N ARG A 361 -2.81 9.11 19.05
CA ARG A 361 -3.83 9.80 18.26
C ARG A 361 -5.20 9.91 18.91
N ARG A 362 -5.43 9.27 20.06
CA ARG A 362 -6.65 9.55 20.81
C ARG A 362 -6.55 10.97 21.37
N PRO A 363 -7.56 11.84 21.18
CA PRO A 363 -7.60 13.09 21.92
C PRO A 363 -7.45 12.74 23.40
N GLN A 364 -6.43 13.31 24.04
CA GLN A 364 -6.29 13.13 25.48
C GLN A 364 -7.57 13.68 26.11
N ILE A 365 -8.32 12.82 26.80
CA ILE A 365 -9.42 13.27 27.66
C ILE A 365 -8.85 14.39 28.54
N PRO A 366 -9.40 15.61 28.49
CA PRO A 366 -8.92 16.72 29.30
C PRO A 366 -8.73 16.27 30.75
N SER A 367 -7.67 16.74 31.40
CA SER A 367 -7.32 16.33 32.77
C SER A 367 -8.50 16.47 33.75
N ALA A 368 -9.37 17.45 33.53
CA ALA A 368 -10.65 17.65 34.22
C ALA A 368 -11.61 16.45 34.07
N LEU A 369 -11.83 15.96 32.85
CA LEU A 369 -12.69 14.79 32.58
C LEU A 369 -12.09 13.48 33.10
N ARG A 370 -10.74 13.36 33.15
CA ARG A 370 -10.07 12.22 33.82
C ARG A 370 -10.30 12.21 35.34
N LYS A 371 -10.32 13.38 35.99
CA LYS A 371 -10.64 13.48 37.42
C LYS A 371 -12.10 13.11 37.70
N VAL A 372 -13.03 13.57 36.85
CA VAL A 372 -14.46 13.23 36.97
C VAL A 372 -14.69 11.73 36.77
N THR A 373 -14.14 11.12 35.72
CA THR A 373 -14.29 9.67 35.47
C THR A 373 -13.64 8.80 36.56
N ARG A 374 -12.52 9.22 37.15
CA ARG A 374 -11.94 8.55 38.33
C ARG A 374 -12.81 8.70 39.58
N SER A 375 -13.39 9.87 39.81
CA SER A 375 -14.30 10.13 40.93
C SER A 375 -15.58 9.29 40.83
N VAL A 376 -16.18 9.22 39.64
CA VAL A 376 -17.38 8.41 39.35
C VAL A 376 -17.08 6.92 39.51
N LYS A 377 -15.97 6.41 38.96
CA LYS A 377 -15.56 5.00 39.15
C LYS A 377 -15.29 4.63 40.61
N ARG A 378 -14.82 5.58 41.42
CA ARG A 378 -14.57 5.38 42.85
C ARG A 378 -15.86 5.42 43.67
N ARG A 379 -16.88 6.16 43.23
CA ARG A 379 -18.24 6.14 43.82
C ARG A 379 -19.04 4.90 43.47
N LEU A 380 -18.86 4.34 42.26
CA LEU A 380 -19.53 3.11 41.82
C LEU A 380 -18.88 1.82 42.34
N ARG A 381 -17.75 1.92 43.04
CA ARG A 381 -17.03 0.80 43.69
C ARG A 381 -17.20 0.78 45.21
N LYS A 382 -17.94 1.74 45.75
CA LYS A 382 -18.55 1.69 47.08
C LYS A 382 -20.01 1.33 46.88
#